data_AF-A0A6C0HM32-F1
#
_entry.id   AF-A0A6C0HM32-F1
#
_cell.length_a   1.000
_cell.length_b   1.000
_cell.length_c   1.000
_cell.angle_alpha   90.00
_cell.angle_beta   90.00
_cell.angle_gamma   90.00
#
_symmetry.space_group_name_H-M   'P 1'
#
loop_
_entity.id
_entity.type
_entity.pdbx_description
1 polymer ?
#
loop_
_entity_poly.entity_id
_entity_poly.type
_entity_poly.pdbx_seq_one_letter_code
_entity_poly.pdbx_strand_id
1 'polypeptide(L)'
;MSFVNICLSIPNLDTIIFYLIFVIAIPATLFSSSDFETLKYYLPALVMLAVTLTESGKPNLFTNLYPQQITNFSSFLSRNIINGLALIGLLTQAILIALATNNLTLGLATGLITFTITFPLAQQILPFFINEFDLWAHTVFSRYINFPGNWHLYFIGILFGMVLLGIEYILLTNFTKYIISSGVNII
;
A
#
# COMPACT_ATOMS: atom_id res chain seq x y z
N MET A 1 -23.54 16.31 -25.87
CA MET A 1 -23.19 15.95 -24.47
C MET A 1 -22.94 14.45 -24.45
N SER A 2 -21.67 14.07 -24.28
CA SER A 2 -21.13 12.77 -24.71
C SER A 2 -21.48 11.63 -23.74
N PHE A 3 -21.73 10.44 -24.26
CA PHE A 3 -21.85 9.16 -23.54
C PHE A 3 -20.70 8.94 -22.53
N VAL A 4 -19.53 9.53 -22.82
CA VAL A 4 -18.36 9.57 -21.93
C VAL A 4 -18.66 10.27 -20.59
N ASN A 5 -19.45 11.34 -20.57
CA ASN A 5 -19.85 12.02 -19.32
C ASN A 5 -20.81 11.16 -18.49
N ILE A 6 -21.60 10.28 -19.11
CA ILE A 6 -22.51 9.37 -18.39
C ILE A 6 -21.72 8.21 -17.78
N CYS A 7 -20.73 7.67 -18.49
CA CYS A 7 -19.82 6.66 -17.93
C CYS A 7 -18.92 7.24 -16.81
N LEU A 8 -18.47 8.50 -16.94
CA LEU A 8 -17.68 9.21 -15.92
C LEU A 8 -18.51 9.72 -14.73
N SER A 9 -19.86 9.67 -14.79
CA SER A 9 -20.76 9.98 -13.68
C SER A 9 -21.18 8.76 -12.86
N ILE A 10 -20.60 7.58 -13.12
CA ILE A 10 -20.83 6.41 -12.27
C ILE A 10 -20.17 6.69 -10.90
N PRO A 11 -20.93 6.65 -9.79
CA PRO A 11 -20.34 6.78 -8.47
C PRO A 11 -19.32 5.66 -8.26
N ASN A 12 -18.13 6.01 -7.79
CA ASN A 12 -17.00 5.09 -7.54
C ASN A 12 -16.29 4.52 -8.78
N LEU A 13 -16.42 5.15 -9.95
CA LEU A 13 -15.70 4.70 -11.16
C LEU A 13 -14.18 4.60 -10.95
N ASP A 14 -13.61 5.58 -10.25
CA ASP A 14 -12.22 5.61 -9.81
C ASP A 14 -11.79 4.34 -9.04
N THR A 15 -12.61 3.93 -8.08
CA THR A 15 -12.41 2.73 -7.27
C THR A 15 -12.49 1.50 -8.16
N ILE A 16 -13.46 1.42 -9.06
CA ILE A 16 -13.59 0.30 -10.01
C ILE A 16 -12.36 0.19 -10.92
N ILE A 17 -11.86 1.30 -11.44
CA ILE A 17 -10.65 1.34 -12.28
C ILE A 17 -9.44 0.82 -11.49
N PHE A 18 -9.31 1.21 -10.21
CA PHE A 18 -8.25 0.69 -9.35
C PHE A 18 -8.33 -0.84 -9.23
N TYR A 19 -9.52 -1.39 -8.96
CA TYR A 19 -9.71 -2.83 -8.87
C TYR A 19 -9.36 -3.55 -10.17
N LEU A 20 -9.79 -3.02 -11.31
CA LEU A 20 -9.54 -3.64 -12.61
C LEU A 20 -8.04 -3.73 -12.91
N ILE A 21 -7.29 -2.66 -12.62
CA ILE A 21 -5.85 -2.60 -12.92
C ILE A 21 -5.01 -3.28 -11.84
N PHE A 22 -5.15 -2.85 -10.59
CA PHE A 22 -4.25 -3.23 -9.49
C PHE A 22 -4.67 -4.51 -8.77
N VAL A 23 -5.95 -4.84 -8.73
CA VAL A 23 -6.43 -6.06 -8.04
C VAL A 23 -6.58 -7.23 -9.00
N ILE A 24 -6.94 -6.97 -10.25
CA ILE A 24 -7.19 -8.04 -11.24
C ILE A 24 -6.03 -8.15 -12.23
N ALA A 25 -5.77 -7.10 -13.03
CA ALA A 25 -4.85 -7.22 -14.16
C ALA A 25 -3.41 -7.55 -13.74
N ILE A 26 -2.84 -6.79 -12.79
CA ILE A 26 -1.45 -7.01 -12.37
C ILE A 26 -1.27 -8.39 -11.71
N PRO A 27 -2.07 -8.78 -10.68
CA PRO A 27 -1.97 -10.13 -10.13
C PRO A 27 -2.16 -11.23 -11.18
N ALA A 28 -3.12 -11.11 -12.10
CA ALA A 28 -3.33 -12.09 -13.16
C ALA A 28 -2.09 -12.28 -14.05
N THR A 29 -1.38 -11.19 -14.37
CA THR A 29 -0.10 -11.28 -15.11
C THR A 29 1.02 -11.92 -14.30
N LEU A 30 1.08 -11.67 -13.00
CA LEU A 30 2.07 -12.29 -12.11
C LEU A 30 1.82 -13.80 -11.93
N PHE A 31 0.54 -14.19 -11.85
CA PHE A 31 0.14 -15.60 -11.82
C PHE A 31 0.51 -16.32 -13.12
N SER A 32 0.28 -15.69 -14.28
CA SER A 32 0.62 -16.31 -15.57
C SER A 32 2.13 -16.43 -15.79
N SER A 33 2.94 -15.52 -15.21
CA SER A 33 4.40 -15.61 -15.23
C SER A 33 4.99 -16.49 -14.12
N SER A 34 4.17 -17.08 -13.25
CA SER A 34 4.61 -17.85 -12.06
C SER A 34 5.54 -17.07 -11.13
N ASP A 35 5.46 -15.74 -11.11
CA ASP A 35 6.31 -14.88 -10.28
C ASP A 35 5.66 -14.61 -8.91
N PHE A 36 5.62 -15.67 -8.10
CA PHE A 36 5.08 -15.61 -6.73
C PHE A 36 5.97 -14.80 -5.77
N GLU A 37 7.25 -14.65 -6.12
CA GLU A 37 8.21 -13.87 -5.34
C GLU A 37 7.88 -12.38 -5.40
N THR A 38 7.50 -11.85 -6.56
CA THR A 38 7.04 -10.46 -6.68
C THR A 38 5.65 -10.27 -6.07
N LEU A 39 4.76 -11.26 -6.22
CA LEU A 39 3.38 -11.19 -5.72
C LEU A 39 3.30 -10.97 -4.21
N LYS A 40 4.19 -11.61 -3.42
CA LYS A 40 4.19 -11.50 -1.96
C LYS A 40 4.49 -10.08 -1.46
N TYR A 41 5.29 -9.31 -2.20
CA TYR A 41 5.60 -7.91 -1.89
C TYR A 41 4.58 -6.94 -2.50
N TYR A 42 4.02 -7.31 -3.65
CA TYR A 42 3.02 -6.51 -4.34
C TYR A 42 1.73 -6.36 -3.52
N LEU A 43 1.22 -7.46 -2.95
CA LEU A 43 -0.05 -7.46 -2.24
C LEU A 43 -0.08 -6.54 -1.01
N PRO A 44 0.96 -6.52 -0.13
CA PRO A 44 1.08 -5.51 0.92
C PRO A 44 1.22 -4.08 0.36
N ALA A 45 1.98 -3.89 -0.72
CA ALA A 45 2.17 -2.58 -1.34
C ALA A 45 0.87 -1.97 -1.90
N LEU A 46 -0.14 -2.78 -2.22
CA LEU A 46 -1.48 -2.30 -2.59
C LEU A 46 -2.10 -1.41 -1.53
N VAL A 47 -1.84 -1.66 -0.23
CA VAL A 47 -2.35 -0.83 0.87
C VAL A 47 -1.76 0.57 0.77
N MET A 48 -0.45 0.67 0.60
CA MET A 48 0.24 1.96 0.49
C MET A 48 -0.26 2.73 -0.73
N LEU A 49 -0.37 2.07 -1.89
CA LEU A 49 -0.92 2.68 -3.10
C LEU A 49 -2.36 3.15 -2.90
N ALA A 50 -3.22 2.32 -2.32
CA ALA A 50 -4.61 2.66 -2.09
C ALA A 50 -4.77 3.85 -1.13
N VAL A 51 -3.97 3.90 -0.07
CA VAL A 51 -3.94 5.04 0.86
C VAL A 51 -3.44 6.29 0.15
N THR A 52 -2.34 6.23 -0.60
CA THR A 52 -1.83 7.38 -1.36
C THR A 52 -2.87 7.93 -2.31
N LEU A 53 -3.53 7.07 -3.10
CA LEU A 53 -4.56 7.49 -4.04
C LEU A 53 -5.76 8.10 -3.32
N THR A 54 -6.18 7.51 -2.20
CA THR A 54 -7.33 8.01 -1.43
C THR A 54 -7.04 9.38 -0.82
N GLU A 55 -5.88 9.58 -0.21
CA GLU A 55 -5.52 10.85 0.43
C GLU A 55 -5.25 11.94 -0.60
N SER A 56 -4.48 11.64 -1.64
CA SER A 56 -4.14 12.60 -2.70
C SER A 56 -5.33 12.95 -3.57
N GLY A 57 -6.33 12.07 -3.68
CA GLY A 57 -7.52 12.28 -4.49
C GLY A 57 -8.61 13.12 -3.82
N LYS A 58 -8.52 13.38 -2.51
CA LYS A 58 -9.54 14.17 -1.79
C LYS A 58 -9.67 15.60 -2.38
N PRO A 59 -10.90 16.14 -2.45
CA PRO A 59 -12.18 15.52 -2.10
C PRO A 59 -12.89 14.78 -3.26
N ASN A 60 -12.28 14.70 -4.46
CA ASN A 60 -13.01 14.39 -5.69
C ASN A 60 -12.76 12.97 -6.25
N LEU A 61 -11.57 12.42 -6.04
CA LEU A 61 -11.12 11.16 -6.61
C LEU A 61 -10.68 10.19 -5.52
N PHE A 62 -10.89 8.89 -5.77
CA PHE A 62 -10.55 7.73 -4.94
C PHE A 62 -11.03 7.82 -3.48
N THR A 63 -12.03 8.65 -3.17
CA THR A 63 -12.45 8.91 -1.79
C THR A 63 -13.02 7.69 -1.08
N ASN A 64 -13.56 6.73 -1.83
CA ASN A 64 -14.11 5.49 -1.32
C ASN A 64 -13.16 4.28 -1.46
N LEU A 65 -11.94 4.47 -1.98
CA LEU A 65 -11.01 3.37 -2.21
C LEU A 65 -10.45 2.82 -0.89
N TYR A 66 -9.88 3.69 -0.06
CA TYR A 66 -9.29 3.30 1.22
C TYR A 66 -9.37 4.44 2.24
N PRO A 67 -10.58 4.87 2.67
CA PRO A 67 -10.67 5.99 3.57
C PRO A 67 -10.32 5.60 5.01
N GLN A 68 -9.73 6.56 5.74
CA GLN A 68 -9.46 6.43 7.17
C GLN A 68 -10.73 6.19 7.98
N GLN A 69 -11.80 6.92 7.64
CA GLN A 69 -13.13 6.77 8.23
C GLN A 69 -14.10 6.18 7.21
N ILE A 70 -14.79 5.12 7.60
CA ILE A 70 -15.72 4.42 6.72
C ILE A 70 -17.05 5.18 6.73
N THR A 71 -17.37 5.82 5.61
CA THR A 71 -18.60 6.61 5.45
C THR A 71 -19.71 5.81 4.78
N ASN A 72 -19.37 4.92 3.86
CA ASN A 72 -20.34 4.16 3.04
C ASN A 72 -19.98 2.68 2.94
N PHE A 73 -20.95 1.85 2.53
CA PHE A 73 -20.75 0.41 2.30
C PHE A 73 -19.67 0.12 1.25
N SER A 74 -19.60 0.92 0.17
CA SER A 74 -18.53 0.80 -0.84
C SER A 74 -17.14 0.96 -0.22
N SER A 75 -16.99 1.94 0.66
CA SER A 75 -15.74 2.22 1.36
C SER A 75 -15.36 1.11 2.34
N PHE A 76 -16.37 0.55 3.02
CA PHE A 76 -16.20 -0.61 3.89
C PHE A 76 -15.69 -1.82 3.09
N LEU A 77 -16.35 -2.15 2.00
CA LEU A 77 -16.01 -3.31 1.18
C LEU A 77 -14.62 -3.15 0.56
N SER A 78 -14.34 -1.97 -0.01
CA SER A 78 -13.07 -1.69 -0.68
C SER A 78 -11.88 -1.84 0.27
N ARG A 79 -11.94 -1.17 1.43
CA ARG A 79 -10.89 -1.25 2.46
C ARG A 79 -10.66 -2.69 2.94
N ASN A 80 -11.73 -3.46 3.17
CA ASN A 80 -11.60 -4.84 3.65
C ASN A 80 -11.05 -5.79 2.59
N ILE A 81 -11.41 -5.64 1.31
CA ILE A 81 -10.84 -6.46 0.24
C ILE A 81 -9.35 -6.18 0.10
N ILE A 82 -8.94 -4.90 0.09
CA ILE A 82 -7.52 -4.51 -0.01
C ILE A 82 -6.75 -5.06 1.20
N ASN A 83 -7.31 -4.97 2.40
CA ASN A 83 -6.71 -5.57 3.60
C ASN A 83 -6.60 -7.08 3.51
N GLY A 84 -7.63 -7.77 3.02
CA GLY A 84 -7.61 -9.21 2.84
C GLY A 84 -6.51 -9.65 1.88
N LEU A 85 -6.34 -8.94 0.76
CA LEU A 85 -5.27 -9.19 -0.21
C LEU A 85 -3.89 -8.98 0.41
N ALA A 86 -3.70 -7.88 1.14
CA ALA A 86 -2.45 -7.61 1.84
C ALA A 86 -2.12 -8.66 2.90
N LEU A 87 -3.13 -9.14 3.65
CA LEU A 87 -2.97 -10.23 4.61
C LEU A 87 -2.56 -11.53 3.92
N ILE A 88 -3.12 -11.85 2.76
CA ILE A 88 -2.70 -13.03 1.98
C ILE A 88 -1.22 -12.91 1.61
N GLY A 89 -0.78 -11.78 1.06
CA GLY A 89 0.62 -11.56 0.70
C GLY A 89 1.57 -11.69 1.89
N LEU A 90 1.20 -11.07 3.02
CA LEU A 90 1.95 -11.13 4.27
C LEU A 90 2.06 -12.56 4.81
N LEU A 91 0.95 -13.30 4.86
CA LEU A 91 0.94 -14.69 5.33
C LEU A 91 1.79 -15.57 4.41
N THR A 92 1.67 -15.41 3.10
CA THR A 92 2.52 -16.12 2.14
C THR A 92 4.00 -15.81 2.38
N GLN A 93 4.37 -14.56 2.59
CA GLN A 93 5.74 -14.17 2.89
C GLN A 93 6.26 -14.79 4.19
N ALA A 94 5.48 -14.72 5.28
CA ALA A 94 5.86 -15.30 6.57
C ALA A 94 6.06 -16.82 6.48
N ILE A 95 5.16 -17.53 5.78
CA ILE A 95 5.25 -18.98 5.57
C ILE A 95 6.46 -19.34 4.72
N LEU A 96 6.70 -18.64 3.61
CA LEU A 96 7.83 -18.91 2.73
C LEU A 96 9.17 -18.74 3.47
N ILE A 97 9.28 -17.70 4.29
CA ILE A 97 10.47 -17.47 5.11
C ILE A 97 10.62 -18.58 6.17
N ALA A 98 9.54 -18.94 6.89
CA ALA A 98 9.56 -20.01 7.88
C ALA A 98 10.04 -21.35 7.30
N LEU A 99 9.55 -21.70 6.10
CA LEU A 99 9.94 -22.91 5.38
C LEU A 99 11.38 -22.84 4.87
N ALA A 100 11.81 -21.70 4.33
CA ALA A 100 13.17 -21.53 3.84
C ALA A 100 14.23 -21.60 4.95
N THR A 101 13.92 -21.11 6.15
CA THR A 101 14.85 -21.11 7.29
C THR A 101 14.64 -22.27 8.27
N ASN A 102 13.61 -23.11 8.08
CA ASN A 102 13.14 -24.11 9.06
C ASN A 102 12.97 -23.54 10.49
N ASN A 103 12.60 -22.26 10.59
CA ASN A 103 12.49 -21.56 11.86
C ASN A 103 11.17 -20.77 11.89
N LEU A 104 10.21 -21.30 12.65
CA LEU A 104 8.89 -20.71 12.78
C LEU A 104 8.95 -19.31 13.43
N THR A 105 9.81 -19.14 14.43
CA THR A 105 10.01 -17.87 15.14
C THR A 105 10.47 -16.77 14.18
N LEU A 106 11.37 -17.09 13.25
CA LEU A 106 11.85 -16.15 12.24
C LEU A 106 10.74 -15.78 11.24
N GLY A 107 9.94 -16.74 10.77
CA GLY A 107 8.78 -16.48 9.92
C GLY A 107 7.71 -15.61 10.59
N LEU A 108 7.40 -15.88 11.85
CA LEU A 108 6.44 -15.08 12.62
C LEU A 108 6.94 -13.65 12.86
N ALA A 109 8.21 -13.49 13.24
CA ALA A 109 8.78 -12.17 13.49
C ALA A 109 8.87 -11.33 12.21
N THR A 110 9.25 -11.93 11.07
CA THR A 110 9.24 -11.24 9.77
C THR A 110 7.83 -10.85 9.35
N GLY A 111 6.85 -11.74 9.51
CA GLY A 111 5.43 -11.42 9.27
C GLY A 111 4.92 -10.28 10.15
N LEU A 112 5.32 -10.23 11.43
CA LEU A 112 4.95 -9.15 12.35
C LEU A 112 5.57 -7.81 11.94
N ILE A 113 6.83 -7.79 11.50
CA ILE A 113 7.48 -6.58 10.96
C ILE A 113 6.72 -6.07 9.73
N THR A 114 6.46 -6.93 8.76
CA THR A 114 5.68 -6.58 7.55
C THR A 114 4.27 -6.10 7.92
N PHE A 115 3.62 -6.71 8.92
CA PHE A 115 2.31 -6.28 9.40
C PHE A 115 2.35 -4.85 9.94
N THR A 116 3.30 -4.57 10.83
CA THR A 116 3.46 -3.26 11.46
C THR A 116 3.71 -2.17 10.42
N ILE A 117 4.48 -2.46 9.37
CA ILE A 117 4.77 -1.50 8.32
C ILE A 117 3.56 -1.32 7.39
N THR A 118 2.96 -2.41 6.94
CA THR A 118 1.87 -2.40 5.95
C THR A 118 0.58 -1.81 6.50
N PHE A 119 0.21 -2.08 7.75
CA PHE A 119 -1.07 -1.64 8.30
C PHE A 119 -0.93 -0.33 9.09
N PRO A 120 -0.30 -0.28 10.28
CA PRO A 120 -0.10 0.98 11.01
C PRO A 120 0.58 2.08 10.22
N LEU A 121 1.77 1.84 9.64
CA LEU A 121 2.52 2.93 8.99
C LEU A 121 1.82 3.40 7.72
N ALA A 122 1.35 2.49 6.87
CA ALA A 122 0.63 2.89 5.66
C ALA A 122 -0.70 3.58 5.98
N GLN A 123 -1.48 3.15 6.99
CA GLN A 123 -2.80 3.75 7.24
C GLN A 123 -2.74 5.07 8.02
N GLN A 124 -1.72 5.28 8.85
CA GLN A 124 -1.66 6.44 9.74
C GLN A 124 -0.55 7.41 9.35
N ILE A 125 0.66 6.90 9.11
CA ILE A 125 1.83 7.75 8.83
C ILE A 125 1.79 8.28 7.41
N LEU A 126 1.42 7.46 6.42
CA LEU A 126 1.38 7.90 5.03
C LEU A 126 0.39 9.07 4.81
N PRO A 127 -0.86 9.03 5.30
CA PRO A 127 -1.76 10.19 5.22
C PRO A 127 -1.24 11.41 5.97
N PHE A 128 -0.68 11.20 7.17
CA PHE A 128 -0.11 12.29 7.95
C PHE A 128 1.01 13.00 7.16
N PHE A 129 1.91 12.22 6.55
CA PHE A 129 3.02 12.75 5.75
C PHE A 129 2.54 13.49 4.50
N ILE A 130 1.55 12.95 3.78
CA ILE A 130 0.98 13.61 2.60
C ILE A 130 0.37 14.97 2.98
N ASN A 131 -0.41 15.02 4.05
CA ASN A 131 -1.05 16.25 4.51
C ASN A 131 -0.03 17.27 5.03
N GLU A 132 0.98 16.85 5.78
CA GLU A 132 2.03 17.74 6.28
C GLU A 132 2.88 18.31 5.14
N PHE A 133 3.19 17.48 4.14
CA PHE A 133 3.88 17.93 2.94
C PHE A 133 3.04 18.93 2.14
N ASP A 134 1.72 18.74 2.05
CA ASP A 134 0.83 19.69 1.38
C ASP A 134 0.90 21.08 2.03
N LEU A 135 0.78 21.13 3.37
CA LEU A 135 0.88 22.36 4.15
C LEU A 135 2.25 23.02 3.97
N TRP A 136 3.32 22.23 4.05
CA TRP A 136 4.68 22.73 3.83
C TRP A 136 4.87 23.27 2.40
N ALA A 137 4.42 22.53 1.39
CA ALA A 137 4.55 22.93 -0.01
C ALA A 137 3.79 24.23 -0.30
N HIS A 138 2.58 24.37 0.24
CA HIS A 138 1.81 25.60 0.11
C HIS A 138 2.43 26.76 0.89
N THR A 139 3.01 26.55 2.08
CA THR A 139 3.66 27.66 2.81
C THR A 139 4.96 28.14 2.14
N VAL A 140 5.75 27.24 1.55
CA VAL A 140 7.05 27.57 0.95
C VAL A 140 6.92 28.02 -0.51
N PHE A 141 6.09 27.35 -1.31
CA PHE A 141 6.06 27.54 -2.76
C PHE A 141 4.84 28.33 -3.27
N SER A 142 3.84 28.64 -2.44
CA SER A 142 2.62 29.35 -2.88
C SER A 142 2.88 30.70 -3.54
N ARG A 143 4.00 31.38 -3.22
CA ARG A 143 4.37 32.65 -3.86
C ARG A 143 4.91 32.50 -5.29
N TYR A 144 5.35 31.31 -5.68
CA TYR A 144 6.09 31.09 -6.92
C TYR A 144 5.45 30.06 -7.85
N ILE A 145 4.72 29.09 -7.29
CA ILE A 145 4.17 27.95 -8.03
C ILE A 145 2.72 27.76 -7.58
N ASN A 146 1.79 27.98 -8.51
CA ASN A 146 0.44 27.44 -8.35
C ASN A 146 0.51 25.96 -8.72
N PHE A 147 0.11 25.08 -7.81
CA PHE A 147 -0.03 23.65 -8.09
C PHE A 147 -1.41 23.39 -8.72
N PRO A 148 -1.53 23.21 -10.06
CA PRO A 148 -2.80 22.84 -10.65
C PRO A 148 -3.15 21.40 -10.25
N GLY A 149 -4.08 21.25 -9.32
CA GLY A 149 -4.54 19.97 -8.80
C GLY A 149 -3.57 19.32 -7.81
N ASN A 150 -3.85 18.06 -7.46
CA ASN A 150 -3.18 17.36 -6.36
C ASN A 150 -1.98 16.48 -6.82
N TRP A 151 -1.38 16.77 -7.97
CA TRP A 151 -0.33 15.91 -8.56
C TRP A 151 0.90 15.74 -7.67
N HIS A 152 1.27 16.79 -6.92
CA HIS A 152 2.37 16.75 -5.96
C HIS A 152 2.08 15.77 -4.81
N LEU A 153 0.82 15.62 -4.39
CA LEU A 153 0.40 14.69 -3.36
C LEU A 153 0.52 13.22 -3.81
N TYR A 154 0.12 12.93 -5.05
CA TYR A 154 0.32 11.60 -5.62
C TYR A 154 1.80 11.25 -5.71
N PHE A 155 2.63 12.20 -6.18
CA PHE A 155 4.06 11.98 -6.31
C PHE A 155 4.73 11.74 -4.96
N ILE A 156 4.48 12.61 -3.97
CA ILE A 156 5.10 12.48 -2.64
C ILE A 156 4.61 11.23 -1.91
N GLY A 157 3.34 10.86 -2.06
CA GLY A 157 2.80 9.64 -1.46
C GLY A 157 3.43 8.38 -2.05
N ILE A 158 3.59 8.30 -3.37
CA ILE A 158 4.28 7.17 -4.02
C ILE A 158 5.75 7.12 -3.58
N LEU A 159 6.43 8.27 -3.55
CA LEU A 159 7.83 8.36 -3.11
C LEU A 159 8.00 7.89 -1.67
N PHE A 160 7.13 8.34 -0.76
CA PHE A 160 7.15 7.90 0.63
C PHE A 160 6.78 6.42 0.77
N GLY A 161 5.82 5.92 -0.02
CA GLY A 161 5.51 4.49 -0.10
C GLY A 161 6.71 3.64 -0.52
N MET A 162 7.48 4.08 -1.52
CA MET A 162 8.74 3.41 -1.90
C MET A 162 9.77 3.43 -0.78
N VAL A 163 9.88 4.54 -0.04
CA VAL A 163 10.76 4.63 1.14
C VAL A 163 10.32 3.65 2.23
N LEU A 164 9.02 3.54 2.51
CA LEU A 164 8.49 2.59 3.50
C LEU A 164 8.79 1.14 3.10
N LEU A 165 8.59 0.78 1.82
CA LEU A 165 8.95 -0.55 1.32
C LEU A 165 10.46 -0.80 1.38
N GLY A 166 11.28 0.23 1.13
CA GLY A 166 12.73 0.16 1.30
C GLY A 166 13.12 -0.09 2.76
N ILE A 167 12.49 0.60 3.71
CA ILE A 167 12.69 0.38 5.15
C ILE A 167 12.28 -1.04 5.54
N GLU A 168 11.13 -1.51 5.05
CA GLU A 168 10.68 -2.90 5.26
C GLU A 168 11.73 -3.90 4.78
N TYR A 169 12.20 -3.75 3.54
CA TYR A 169 13.20 -4.64 2.97
C TYR A 169 14.51 -4.65 3.78
N ILE A 170 14.98 -3.48 4.21
CA ILE A 170 16.20 -3.34 5.03
C ILE A 170 16.00 -4.02 6.39
N LEU A 171 14.87 -3.78 7.05
CA LEU A 171 14.55 -4.39 8.34
C LEU A 171 14.48 -5.90 8.23
N LEU A 172 13.77 -6.44 7.24
CA LEU A 172 13.67 -7.88 7.01
C LEU A 172 15.06 -8.48 6.77
N THR A 173 15.85 -7.89 5.88
CA THR A 173 17.19 -8.40 5.54
C THR A 173 18.12 -8.39 6.75
N ASN A 174 18.14 -7.29 7.52
CA ASN A 174 19.01 -7.17 8.69
C ASN A 174 18.55 -8.07 9.83
N PHE A 175 17.24 -8.20 10.04
CA PHE A 175 16.67 -9.05 11.07
C PHE A 175 16.94 -10.53 10.80
N THR A 176 16.75 -10.97 9.55
CA THR A 176 17.09 -12.33 9.12
C THR A 176 18.59 -12.61 9.28
N LYS A 177 19.47 -11.68 8.87
CA LYS A 177 20.92 -11.82 9.08
C LYS A 177 21.29 -11.90 10.56
N TYR A 178 20.67 -11.06 11.39
CA TYR A 178 20.95 -11.05 12.83
C TYR A 178 20.61 -12.38 13.47
N ILE A 179 19.42 -12.94 13.24
CA ILE A 179 19.01 -14.22 13.83
C ILE A 179 19.88 -15.38 13.35
N ILE A 180 20.23 -15.41 12.06
CA ILE A 180 21.13 -16.44 11.52
C ILE A 180 22.54 -16.32 12.14
N SER A 181 23.07 -15.09 12.25
CA SER A 181 24.42 -14.85 12.79
C SER A 181 24.54 -15.10 14.28
N SER A 182 23.46 -14.91 15.03
CA SER A 182 23.42 -15.10 16.48
C SER A 182 23.23 -16.57 16.88
N GLY A 183 23.04 -17.49 15.92
CA GLY A 183 22.93 -18.93 16.17
C GLY A 183 21.81 -19.29 17.13
N VAL A 184 20.83 -18.39 17.31
CA VAL A 184 19.80 -18.58 18.32
C VAL A 184 18.77 -19.57 17.78
N ASN A 185 18.94 -20.84 18.13
CA ASN A 185 17.87 -21.82 18.15
C ASN A 185 16.89 -21.40 19.24
N ILE A 186 16.00 -20.46 18.92
CA ILE A 186 14.82 -20.20 19.75
C ILE A 186 13.78 -21.24 19.35
N ILE A 187 13.93 -22.40 19.99
CA ILE A 187 12.96 -23.49 20.25
C ILE A 187 12.05 -23.87 19.09
#